data_AF-A0A3D0YZW5-F1
#
_entry.id   AF-A0A3D0YZW5-F1
#
_cell.length_a   1.000
_cell.length_b   1.000
_cell.length_c   1.000
_cell.angle_alpha   90.00
_cell.angle_beta   90.00
_cell.angle_gamma   90.00
#
_symmetry.space_group_name_H-M   'P 1'
#
loop_
_entity.id
_entity.type
_entity.pdbx_description
1 polymer ?
#
loop_
_entity_poly.entity_id
_entity_poly.type
_entity_poly.pdbx_seq_one_letter_code
_entity_poly.pdbx_strand_id
1 'polypeptide(L)'
;MLEDIKALEIELRTIRTSSALQGYIAFPHAVQVFRLDRQTTDLLGMRPRRETPSDITSLSPQQAGPGRLLKLARGHWEIENRLHRVRDVTFDENRSQVRTGLPPLPCRS
;
A
#
# COMPACT_ATOMS: atom_id res chain seq x y z
N MET A 1 17.25 14.59 23.53
CA MET A 1 18.11 13.40 23.32
C MET A 1 17.30 12.11 23.17
N LEU A 2 16.52 11.67 24.17
CA LEU A 2 15.70 10.45 24.02
C LEU A 2 14.52 10.63 23.04
N GLU A 3 13.91 11.81 23.01
CA GLU A 3 12.85 12.15 22.04
C GLU A 3 13.39 12.23 20.60
N ASP A 4 14.64 12.64 20.41
CA ASP A 4 15.28 12.67 19.09
C ASP A 4 15.55 11.26 18.55
N ILE A 5 15.90 10.32 19.44
CA ILE A 5 16.06 8.89 19.11
C ILE A 5 14.70 8.26 18.75
N LYS A 6 13.59 8.70 19.38
CA LYS A 6 12.23 8.28 19.00
C LYS A 6 11.77 8.85 17.65
N ALA A 7 12.41 9.90 17.14
CA ALA A 7 12.07 10.51 15.86
C ALA A 7 12.82 9.85 14.67
N LEU A 8 13.90 9.13 14.94
CA LEU A 8 14.64 8.35 13.94
C LEU A 8 13.93 7.00 13.74
N GLU A 9 13.51 6.72 12.51
CA GLU A 9 12.85 5.47 12.11
C GLU A 9 13.76 4.58 11.26
N ILE A 10 13.75 3.29 11.53
CA ILE A 10 14.31 2.23 10.69
C ILE A 10 13.19 1.68 9.82
N GLU A 11 13.48 1.44 8.55
CA GLU A 11 12.54 0.82 7.63
C GLU A 11 13.13 -0.41 6.93
N LEU A 12 12.51 -1.56 7.15
CA LEU A 12 12.80 -2.81 6.47
C LEU A 12 11.77 -3.07 5.37
N ARG A 13 12.25 -3.46 4.19
CA ARG A 13 11.39 -3.88 3.08
C ARG A 13 11.80 -5.26 2.57
N THR A 14 10.82 -6.14 2.46
CA THR A 14 11.00 -7.46 1.84
C THR A 14 10.02 -7.63 0.71
N ILE A 15 10.52 -7.99 -0.48
CA ILE A 15 9.68 -8.25 -1.65
C ILE A 15 9.68 -9.74 -1.98
N ARG A 16 8.51 -10.27 -2.33
CA ARG A 16 8.35 -11.61 -2.89
C ARG A 16 7.65 -11.50 -4.23
N THR A 17 8.18 -12.16 -5.25
CA THR A 17 7.68 -12.11 -6.62
C THR A 17 7.24 -13.50 -7.07
N SER A 18 6.20 -13.58 -7.90
CA SER A 18 5.77 -14.83 -8.51
C SER A 18 5.18 -14.58 -9.89
N SER A 19 5.56 -15.40 -10.87
CA SER A 19 4.90 -15.49 -12.18
C SER A 19 3.90 -16.63 -12.27
N ALA A 20 3.76 -17.46 -11.22
CA ALA A 20 2.93 -18.66 -11.24
C ALA A 20 1.41 -18.36 -11.36
N LEU A 21 1.00 -17.12 -11.09
CA LEU A 21 -0.39 -16.68 -11.24
C LEU A 21 -0.72 -16.16 -12.64
N GLN A 22 0.24 -16.16 -13.57
CA GLN A 22 -0.02 -15.81 -14.96
C GLN A 22 -1.08 -16.76 -15.55
N GLY A 23 -2.18 -16.21 -16.07
CA GLY A 23 -3.33 -16.97 -16.58
C GLY A 23 -4.43 -17.29 -15.55
N TYR A 24 -4.16 -17.14 -14.24
CA TYR A 24 -5.17 -17.23 -13.18
C TYR A 24 -5.78 -15.89 -12.78
N ILE A 25 -5.12 -14.79 -13.17
CA ILE A 25 -5.55 -13.43 -12.87
C ILE A 25 -6.39 -12.92 -14.04
N ALA A 26 -7.62 -12.49 -13.78
CA ALA A 26 -8.54 -11.92 -14.77
C ALA A 26 -8.13 -10.50 -15.25
N PHE A 27 -6.88 -10.11 -15.02
CA PHE A 27 -6.35 -8.80 -15.40
C PHE A 27 -5.50 -8.96 -16.67
N PRO A 28 -5.86 -8.26 -17.77
CA PRO A 28 -5.12 -8.34 -19.03
C PRO A 28 -3.64 -7.99 -18.84
N HIS A 29 -2.76 -8.77 -19.48
CA HIS A 29 -1.31 -8.55 -19.47
C HIS A 29 -0.62 -8.70 -18.11
N ALA A 30 -1.27 -9.25 -17.08
CA ALA A 30 -0.58 -9.57 -15.83
C ALA A 30 0.44 -10.70 -16.06
N VAL A 31 1.73 -10.41 -15.88
CA VAL A 31 2.84 -11.35 -16.10
C VAL A 31 3.48 -11.76 -14.78
N GLN A 32 3.61 -10.84 -13.82
CA GLN A 32 4.09 -11.14 -12.47
C GLN A 32 3.19 -10.49 -11.43
N VAL A 33 3.13 -11.13 -10.27
CA VAL A 33 2.63 -10.53 -9.04
C VAL A 33 3.79 -10.35 -8.07
N PHE A 34 3.68 -9.38 -7.19
CA PHE A 34 4.58 -9.27 -6.07
C PHE A 34 3.87 -8.78 -4.82
N ARG A 35 4.43 -9.17 -3.68
CA ARG A 35 4.03 -8.69 -2.36
C ARG A 35 5.21 -7.98 -1.73
N LEU A 36 4.98 -6.78 -1.25
CA LEU A 36 5.95 -5.99 -0.51
C LEU A 36 5.53 -5.95 0.96
N ASP A 37 6.43 -6.35 1.84
CA ASP A 37 6.28 -6.24 3.29
C ASP A 37 7.13 -5.07 3.76
N ARG A 38 6.50 -4.06 4.33
CA ARG A 38 7.13 -2.85 4.84
C ARG A 38 6.96 -2.81 6.34
N GLN A 39 8.07 -2.71 7.05
CA GLN A 39 8.09 -2.59 8.50
C GLN A 39 8.87 -1.33 8.86
N THR A 40 8.25 -0.42 9.60
CA THR A 40 8.93 0.74 10.19
C THR A 40 8.91 0.63 11.71
N THR A 41 9.95 1.10 12.37
CA THR A 41 9.98 1.22 13.83
C THR A 41 10.98 2.29 14.25
N ASP A 42 10.79 2.91 15.42
CA ASP A 42 11.81 3.81 15.97
C ASP A 42 13.08 3.03 16.37
N LEU A 43 14.18 3.73 16.62
CA LEU A 43 15.45 3.10 17.03
C LEU A 43 15.35 2.26 18.31
N LEU A 44 14.30 2.48 19.12
CA LEU A 44 14.05 1.75 20.35
C LEU A 44 13.09 0.55 20.14
N GLY A 45 12.55 0.37 18.94
CA GLY A 45 11.58 -0.67 18.62
C GLY A 45 10.16 -0.42 19.12
N MET A 46 9.87 0.77 19.66
CA MET A 46 8.68 1.04 20.47
C MET A 46 7.44 1.42 19.65
N ARG A 47 7.61 1.80 18.39
CA ARG A 47 6.53 2.25 17.49
C ARG A 47 6.50 1.46 16.18
N PRO A 48 6.31 0.13 16.22
CA PRO A 48 6.30 -0.67 15.01
C PRO A 48 5.04 -0.38 14.16
N ARG A 49 5.23 -0.26 12.86
CA ARG A 49 4.16 -0.22 11.85
C ARG A 49 4.47 -1.23 10.76
N ARG A 50 3.42 -1.84 10.21
CA ARG A 50 3.56 -2.82 9.13
C ARG A 50 2.51 -2.63 8.06
N GLU A 51 2.94 -2.71 6.82
CA GLU A 51 2.09 -2.68 5.64
C GLU A 51 2.49 -3.82 4.71
N THR A 52 1.51 -4.45 4.05
CA THR A 52 1.77 -5.59 3.16
C THR A 52 1.02 -5.45 1.83
N PRO A 53 1.34 -4.43 1.02
CA PRO A 53 0.76 -4.27 -0.30
C PRO A 53 1.07 -5.44 -1.23
N SER A 54 0.11 -5.74 -2.10
CA SER A 54 0.22 -6.74 -3.16
C SER A 54 -0.11 -6.08 -4.49
N ASP A 55 0.77 -6.26 -5.46
CA ASP A 55 0.73 -5.56 -6.75
C ASP A 55 0.92 -6.54 -7.90
N ILE A 56 0.49 -6.12 -9.08
CA ILE A 56 0.62 -6.88 -10.33
C ILE A 56 1.37 -6.04 -11.37
N THR A 57 2.10 -6.70 -12.26
CA THR A 57 2.85 -6.03 -13.32
C THR A 57 2.86 -6.84 -14.62
N SER A 58 2.91 -6.13 -15.74
CA SER A 58 3.10 -6.71 -17.07
C SER A 58 4.57 -6.98 -17.41
N LEU A 59 5.50 -6.58 -16.55
CA LEU A 59 6.92 -6.85 -16.75
C LEU A 59 7.22 -8.32 -16.44
N SER A 60 8.02 -8.97 -17.29
CA SER A 60 8.49 -10.34 -17.05
C SER A 60 9.61 -10.38 -15.99
N PRO A 61 9.90 -11.54 -15.37
CA PRO A 61 10.99 -11.67 -14.40
C PRO A 61 12.36 -11.23 -14.95
N GLN A 62 12.58 -11.39 -16.26
CA GLN A 62 13.79 -10.95 -16.96
C GLN A 62 13.83 -9.43 -17.13
N GLN A 63 12.68 -8.80 -17.36
CA GLN A 63 12.58 -7.34 -17.45
C GLN A 63 12.68 -6.70 -16.07
N ALA A 64 11.98 -7.24 -15.08
CA ALA A 64 11.97 -6.74 -13.71
C ALA A 64 11.91 -7.87 -12.70
N GLY A 65 13.09 -8.25 -12.21
CA GLY A 65 13.24 -9.08 -11.02
C GLY A 65 12.98 -8.30 -9.73
N PRO A 66 13.11 -8.96 -8.56
CA PRO A 66 12.74 -8.41 -7.26
C PRO A 66 13.33 -7.03 -6.94
N GLY A 67 14.63 -6.85 -7.17
CA GLY A 67 15.31 -5.58 -6.88
C GLY A 67 14.83 -4.41 -7.74
N ARG A 68 14.47 -4.67 -9.01
CA ARG A 68 13.92 -3.64 -9.90
C ARG A 68 12.47 -3.33 -9.52
N LEU A 69 11.67 -4.35 -9.22
CA LEU A 69 10.29 -4.16 -8.75
C LEU A 69 10.24 -3.38 -7.44
N LEU A 70 11.16 -3.63 -6.50
CA LEU A 70 11.26 -2.86 -5.27
C LEU A 70 11.56 -1.37 -5.52
N LYS A 71 12.44 -1.06 -6.48
CA LYS A 71 12.74 0.33 -6.88
C LYS A 71 11.53 1.00 -7.54
N LEU A 72 10.86 0.29 -8.45
CA LEU A 72 9.65 0.79 -9.12
C LEU A 72 8.52 1.02 -8.13
N ALA A 73 8.29 0.08 -7.20
CA ALA A 73 7.33 0.21 -6.13
C ALA A 73 7.64 1.45 -5.28
N ARG A 74 8.90 1.65 -4.84
CA ARG A 74 9.26 2.86 -4.09
C ARG A 74 8.87 4.15 -4.85
N GLY A 75 9.20 4.25 -6.13
CA GLY A 75 8.86 5.43 -6.94
C GLY A 75 7.36 5.62 -7.14
N HIS A 76 6.60 4.53 -7.33
CA HIS A 76 5.14 4.60 -7.46
C HIS A 76 4.47 5.07 -6.15
N TRP A 77 4.91 4.51 -5.02
CA TRP A 77 4.41 4.83 -3.70
C TRP A 77 4.75 6.26 -3.27
N GLU A 78 5.88 6.82 -3.70
CA GLU A 78 6.20 8.24 -3.47
C GLU A 78 5.20 9.18 -4.18
N ILE A 79 4.73 8.80 -5.38
CA ILE A 79 3.72 9.55 -6.12
C ILE A 79 2.35 9.41 -5.46
N GLU A 80 1.95 8.18 -5.14
CA GLU A 80 0.66 7.88 -4.49
C GLU A 80 0.57 8.51 -3.09
N ASN A 81 1.60 8.38 -2.24
CA ASN A 81 1.62 9.04 -0.92
C ASN A 81 1.58 10.56 -1.03
N ARG A 82 2.21 11.17 -2.05
CA ARG A 82 2.13 12.63 -2.27
C ARG A 82 0.72 13.04 -2.69
N LEU A 83 0.08 12.26 -3.57
CA LEU A 83 -1.31 12.46 -3.98
C LEU A 83 -2.28 12.26 -2.81
N HIS A 84 -2.06 11.24 -1.98
CA HIS A 84 -2.86 10.96 -0.79
C HIS A 84 -2.68 12.04 0.29
N ARG A 85 -1.47 12.57 0.51
CA ARG A 85 -1.25 13.70 1.41
C ARG A 85 -2.00 14.96 0.94
N VAL A 86 -2.05 15.23 -0.36
CA VAL A 86 -2.85 16.35 -0.88
C VAL A 86 -4.33 16.05 -0.70
N ARG A 87 -4.78 14.82 -0.95
CA ARG A 87 -6.18 14.44 -0.82
C ARG A 87 -6.66 14.49 0.64
N ASP A 88 -5.92 13.93 1.60
CA ASP A 88 -6.26 13.94 3.03
C ASP A 88 -6.31 15.36 3.61
N VAL A 89 -5.40 16.25 3.20
CA VAL A 89 -5.35 17.63 3.69
C VAL A 89 -6.41 18.51 3.02
N THR A 90 -6.83 18.18 1.80
CA THR A 90 -7.86 18.95 1.07
C THR A 90 -9.29 18.43 1.33
N PHE A 91 -9.46 17.15 1.67
CA PHE A 91 -10.78 16.52 1.86
C PHE A 91 -11.21 16.33 3.32
N ASP A 92 -10.37 16.59 4.35
CA ASP A 92 -10.73 16.49 5.78
C ASP A 92 -11.65 15.29 6.11
N GLU A 93 -11.37 14.15 5.48
CA GLU A 93 -12.31 13.02 5.41
C GLU A 93 -12.44 12.31 6.78
N ASN A 94 -11.61 12.70 7.75
CA ASN A 94 -11.66 12.21 9.13
C ASN A 94 -12.66 12.96 10.03
N ARG A 95 -13.48 13.88 9.50
CA ARG A 95 -14.55 14.56 10.26
C ARG A 95 -15.98 14.21 9.88
N SER A 96 -16.22 13.31 8.93
CA SER A 96 -17.59 12.86 8.66
C SER A 96 -18.05 11.74 9.59
N GLN A 97 -18.47 12.11 10.81
CA GLN A 97 -19.47 11.33 11.55
C GLN A 97 -20.85 11.56 10.91
N VAL A 98 -21.10 10.96 9.75
CA VAL A 98 -22.49 10.87 9.23
C VAL A 98 -23.03 9.50 9.58
N ARG A 99 -23.53 9.41 10.81
CA ARG A 99 -24.54 8.42 11.19
C ARG A 99 -25.90 8.98 10.78
N THR A 100 -26.80 8.09 10.34
CA THR A 100 -28.27 8.21 10.22
C THR A 100 -28.81 8.31 8.79
N GLY A 101 -29.70 7.36 8.46
CA GLY A 101 -30.69 7.53 7.41
C GLY A 101 -30.99 6.27 6.59
N LEU A 102 -31.50 5.20 7.23
CA LEU A 102 -32.29 4.19 6.49
C LEU A 102 -33.57 4.87 5.99
N PRO A 103 -33.87 4.91 4.68
CA PRO A 103 -35.23 5.20 4.24
C PRO A 103 -36.08 3.92 4.32
N PRO A 104 -37.33 3.97 4.83
CA PRO A 104 -38.23 2.83 4.83
C PRO A 104 -38.76 2.56 3.41
N LEU A 105 -38.74 1.30 2.99
CA LEU A 105 -39.40 0.83 1.77
C LEU A 105 -40.89 0.59 2.07
N PRO A 106 -41.85 1.17 1.33
CA PRO A 106 -43.22 0.71 1.37
C PRO A 106 -43.41 -0.50 0.44
N CYS A 107 -43.83 -1.62 1.01
CA CYS A 107 -44.36 -2.77 0.27
C CYS A 107 -45.66 -2.39 -0.44
N ARG A 108 -45.76 -2.68 -1.75
CA ARG A 108 -47.01 -2.63 -2.52
C ARG A 108 -47.75 -3.97 -2.38
N SER A 109 -49.04 -3.91 -2.08
CA SER A 109 -50.09 -4.82 -2.58
C SER A 109 -51.39 -4.04 -2.71
#